data_AF-A0A4P9YZC3-F1
#
_entry.id   AF-A0A4P9YZC3-F1
#
_cell.length_a   1.000
_cell.length_b   1.000
_cell.length_c   1.000
_cell.angle_alpha   90.00
_cell.angle_beta   90.00
_cell.angle_gamma   90.00
#
_symmetry.space_group_name_H-M   'P 1'
#
loop_
_entity.id
_entity.type
_entity.pdbx_description
1 polymer ?
#
loop_
_entity_poly.entity_id
_entity_poly.type
_entity_poly.pdbx_seq_one_letter_code
_entity_poly.pdbx_strand_id
1 'polypeptide(L)'
;MPSTVCSLHATAQARPFYVSATVCGSLMIVRIWRVDADRASPRLLLEWDVDLRGMQSMGSQLDYLYKDLGKETMLFEFKDGYYTAPEIAASVSVPVARSGSNTSSHTYNFLQAIKLVEMHRKVVELYKGTQHLAQQINEHIQHNERYMHKAKRMQLDNLHERVNLKRGIVEEHCQRLRDAVVASEALEQELSTTRELLYSMNEQVDQVQQERIHDLADLYPIAHATTMDNAYTIRDLHLPNTDYRGFHSEDVATALGYTCHLVEMISFYLRVPLIYPMIAMASRAYIINPLAPDVDQAIYPLYGKGQDAARLMTSQHLNAKRPRDTLLNLLTLLWKTSGHY
;
A
#
# COMPACT_ATOMS: atom_id res chain seq x y z
N MET A 1 20.28 25.31 33.21
CA MET A 1 21.15 25.74 34.32
C MET A 1 20.66 27.10 34.77
N PRO A 2 19.87 27.22 35.86
CA PRO A 2 19.46 28.53 36.31
C PRO A 2 20.65 29.20 37.00
N SER A 3 21.17 30.27 36.39
CA SER A 3 22.17 31.16 36.97
C SER A 3 21.52 31.92 38.12
N THR A 4 21.75 31.47 39.35
CA THR A 4 21.35 32.19 40.56
C THR A 4 22.18 33.47 40.64
N VAL A 5 21.57 34.59 40.29
CA VAL A 5 22.16 35.93 40.39
C VAL A 5 22.19 36.31 41.87
N CYS A 6 23.33 36.15 42.53
CA CYS A 6 23.57 36.68 43.87
C CYS A 6 23.95 38.17 43.73
N SER A 7 23.03 39.07 44.05
CA SER A 7 23.30 40.50 44.13
C SER A 7 23.98 40.82 45.46
N LEU A 8 25.24 41.26 45.44
CA LEU A 8 25.95 41.74 46.62
C LEU A 8 25.89 43.27 46.68
N HIS A 9 25.34 43.82 47.76
CA HIS A 9 25.30 45.27 48.01
C HIS A 9 26.61 45.73 48.65
N ALA A 10 27.40 46.54 47.95
CA ALA A 10 28.59 47.20 48.52
C ALA A 10 28.29 48.69 48.72
N THR A 11 28.10 49.10 49.97
CA THR A 11 27.93 50.49 50.39
C THR A 11 29.29 51.11 50.74
N ALA A 12 29.96 51.72 49.76
CA ALA A 12 30.94 52.78 50.02
C ALA A 12 31.18 53.60 48.76
N GLN A 13 31.15 54.92 48.93
CA GLN A 13 31.19 55.95 47.90
C GLN A 13 32.45 55.89 46.99
N ALA A 14 32.23 56.25 45.72
CA ALA A 14 33.20 56.72 44.74
C ALA A 14 34.18 55.70 44.11
N ARG A 15 33.64 54.78 43.29
CA ARG A 15 34.14 54.26 41.97
C ARG A 15 33.45 52.91 41.65
N PRO A 16 33.16 52.57 40.38
CA PRO A 16 32.46 51.34 40.05
C PRO A 16 33.36 50.11 40.29
N PHE A 17 32.94 49.26 41.21
CA PHE A 17 33.47 47.90 41.36
C PHE A 17 32.53 46.93 40.63
N TYR A 18 33.10 45.95 39.94
CA TYR A 18 32.36 44.85 39.35
C TYR A 18 32.62 43.58 40.16
N VAL A 19 31.55 42.90 40.54
CA VAL A 19 31.63 41.64 41.28
C VAL A 19 31.01 40.54 40.44
N SER A 20 31.71 39.42 40.29
CA SER A 20 31.15 38.20 39.71
C SER A 20 31.29 37.05 40.70
N ALA A 21 30.21 36.33 40.94
CA ALA A 21 30.20 35.10 41.72
C ALA A 21 29.85 33.93 40.80
N THR A 22 30.66 32.88 40.79
CA THR A 22 30.39 31.64 40.04
C THR A 22 30.38 30.47 41.01
N VAL A 23 29.28 29.71 41.02
CA VAL A 23 29.11 28.56 41.92
C VAL A 23 29.32 27.27 41.13
N CYS A 24 30.20 26.41 41.63
CA CYS A 24 30.45 25.07 41.12
C CYS A 24 30.35 24.05 42.27
N GLY A 25 29.18 23.41 42.41
CA GLY A 25 28.93 22.47 43.50
C GLY A 25 28.97 23.15 44.87
N SER A 26 29.91 22.73 45.73
CA SER A 26 30.09 23.29 47.08
C SER A 26 31.09 24.44 47.15
N LEU A 27 31.69 24.86 46.04
CA LEU A 27 32.68 25.94 45.99
C LEU A 27 32.14 27.12 45.19
N MET A 28 32.34 28.33 45.70
CA MET A 28 31.94 29.58 45.05
C MET A 28 33.15 30.47 44.86
N ILE A 29 33.44 30.85 43.62
CA ILE A 29 34.53 31.77 43.31
C ILE A 29 33.97 33.17 43.19
N VAL A 30 34.43 34.08 44.06
CA VAL A 30 34.06 35.49 44.08
C VAL A 30 35.22 36.31 43.52
N ARG A 31 34.97 37.05 42.44
CA ARG A 31 35.95 37.96 41.83
C ARG A 31 35.48 39.39 41.92
N ILE A 32 36.31 40.28 42.46
CA ILE A 32 36.07 41.72 42.53
C ILE A 32 37.06 42.44 41.64
N TRP A 33 36.54 43.24 40.72
CA TRP A 33 37.29 44.06 39.79
C TRP A 33 37.07 45.53 40.08
N ARG A 34 38.13 46.34 39.98
CA ARG A 34 38.06 47.81 40.02
C ARG A 34 38.33 48.35 38.63
N VAL A 35 37.49 49.29 38.20
CA VAL A 35 37.73 50.08 36.99
C VAL A 35 38.25 51.44 37.42
N ASP A 36 39.53 51.70 37.17
CA ASP A 36 40.10 53.03 37.31
C ASP A 36 39.82 53.82 36.03
N ALA A 37 39.39 55.08 36.16
CA ALA A 37 38.98 55.94 35.03
C ALA A 37 40.07 56.16 33.96
N ASP A 38 41.32 55.83 34.28
CA ASP A 38 42.51 56.09 33.46
C ASP A 38 43.05 54.83 32.74
N ARG A 39 42.38 53.67 32.87
CA ARG A 39 42.76 52.42 32.18
C ARG A 39 41.54 51.73 31.58
N ALA A 40 41.62 51.40 30.28
CA ALA A 40 40.52 50.74 29.53
C ALA A 40 40.25 49.28 29.96
N SER A 41 41.13 48.65 30.75
CA SER A 41 40.95 47.27 31.23
C SER A 41 40.70 47.22 32.75
N PRO A 42 39.63 46.55 33.22
CA PRO A 42 39.37 46.35 34.65
C PRO A 42 40.52 45.59 35.32
N ARG A 43 40.90 46.00 36.54
CA ARG A 43 41.92 45.32 37.36
C ARG A 43 41.25 44.42 38.39
N LEU A 44 41.58 43.13 38.40
CA LEU A 44 41.16 42.20 39.45
C LEU A 44 41.81 42.60 40.77
N LEU A 45 41.00 42.80 41.80
CA LEU A 45 41.44 43.14 43.15
C LEU A 45 41.45 41.94 44.08
N LEU A 46 40.44 41.08 43.95
CA LEU A 46 40.28 39.91 44.78
C LEU A 46 39.71 38.77 43.94
N GLU A 47 40.31 37.60 44.05
CA GLU A 47 39.72 36.33 43.67
C GLU A 47 39.71 35.48 44.93
N TRP A 48 38.53 35.01 45.33
CA TRP A 48 38.35 34.27 46.57
C TRP A 48 37.52 33.02 46.32
N ASP A 49 38.10 31.88 46.67
CA ASP A 49 37.44 30.58 46.65
C ASP A 49 36.76 30.33 48.01
N VAL A 50 35.43 30.43 48.03
CA VAL A 50 34.61 30.27 49.23
C VAL A 50 34.02 28.85 49.23
N ASP A 51 34.36 28.04 50.24
CA ASP A 51 33.68 26.76 50.49
C ASP A 51 32.34 27.01 51.19
N LEU A 52 31.24 26.74 50.48
CA LEU A 52 29.88 26.93 50.97
C LEU A 52 29.54 26.04 52.18
N ARG A 53 30.29 24.95 52.40
CA ARG A 53 30.07 24.02 53.52
C ARG A 53 30.55 24.56 54.87
N GLY A 54 31.47 25.53 54.84
CA GLY A 54 32.12 26.09 56.04
C GLY A 54 31.58 27.47 56.45
N MET A 55 30.50 27.95 55.84
CA MET A 55 29.96 29.28 56.10
C MET A 55 29.25 29.35 57.44
N GLN A 56 29.48 30.43 58.19
CA GLN A 56 28.84 30.67 59.48
C GLN A 56 27.61 31.57 59.28
N SER A 57 26.46 31.11 59.79
CA SER A 57 25.22 31.91 59.75
C SER A 57 25.26 33.02 60.80
N MET A 58 24.97 34.25 60.36
CA MET A 58 24.89 35.45 61.20
C MET A 58 23.45 35.80 61.60
N GLY A 59 22.46 35.09 61.06
CA GLY A 59 21.04 35.30 61.32
C GLY A 59 20.30 36.01 60.17
N SER A 60 19.01 36.30 60.39
CA SER A 60 18.09 36.78 59.36
C SER A 60 17.90 38.31 59.31
N GLN A 61 18.43 39.07 60.26
CA GLN A 61 18.27 40.54 60.32
C GLN A 61 19.62 41.24 60.53
N LEU A 62 19.97 42.17 59.63
CA LEU A 62 21.28 42.86 59.62
C LEU A 62 21.40 44.03 60.60
N ASP A 63 20.29 44.48 61.20
CA ASP A 63 20.19 45.76 61.94
C ASP A 63 21.10 45.84 63.18
N TYR A 64 21.45 44.70 63.79
CA TYR A 64 22.30 44.65 64.98
C TYR A 64 23.79 44.42 64.68
N LEU A 65 24.14 44.06 63.44
CA LEU A 65 25.49 43.59 63.09
C LEU A 65 26.43 44.71 62.61
N TYR A 66 25.89 45.82 62.11
CA TYR A 66 26.71 46.91 61.55
C TYR A 66 27.69 47.56 62.53
N LYS A 67 27.47 47.44 63.84
CA LYS A 67 28.35 48.07 64.85
C LYS A 67 29.66 47.32 65.09
N ASP A 68 29.70 46.02 64.82
CA ASP A 68 30.85 45.16 65.11
C ASP A 68 31.56 44.63 63.85
N LEU A 69 31.08 45.01 62.65
CA LEU A 69 31.74 44.62 61.40
C LEU A 69 32.97 45.49 61.12
N GLY A 70 34.13 44.84 61.05
CA GLY A 70 35.37 45.45 60.57
C GLY A 70 35.23 45.90 59.11
N LYS A 71 35.83 47.05 58.78
CA LYS A 71 36.02 47.49 57.39
C LYS A 71 36.78 46.37 56.69
N GLU A 72 36.23 45.82 55.60
CA GLU A 72 36.74 44.66 54.82
C GLU A 72 36.04 43.30 55.07
N THR A 73 34.96 43.25 55.86
CA THR A 73 34.16 42.01 55.99
C THR A 73 33.22 41.81 54.80
N MET A 74 33.25 40.63 54.17
CA MET A 74 32.28 40.23 53.15
C MET A 74 31.12 39.44 53.74
N LEU A 75 29.90 39.81 53.35
CA LEU A 75 28.66 39.17 53.74
C LEU A 75 27.96 38.58 52.53
N PHE A 76 27.43 37.37 52.69
CA PHE A 76 26.66 36.66 51.69
C PHE A 76 25.19 36.58 52.11
N GLU A 77 24.32 37.13 51.29
CA GLU A 77 22.87 37.04 51.48
C GLU A 77 22.31 35.85 50.69
N PHE A 78 21.68 34.93 51.41
CA PHE A 78 20.90 33.83 50.85
C PHE A 78 19.44 33.95 51.28
N LYS A 79 18.53 33.13 50.71
CA LYS A 79 17.07 33.22 50.95
C LYS A 79 16.68 33.04 52.41
N ASP A 80 17.54 32.41 53.20
CA ASP A 80 17.34 32.00 54.58
C ASP A 80 18.12 32.85 55.60
N GLY A 81 18.97 33.78 55.15
CA GLY A 81 19.68 34.72 56.03
C GLY A 81 21.04 35.16 55.49
N TYR A 82 21.81 35.82 56.35
CA TYR A 82 23.14 36.32 56.05
C TYR A 82 24.23 35.40 56.61
N TYR A 83 25.29 35.23 55.83
CA TYR A 83 26.37 34.31 56.13
C TYR A 83 27.73 34.99 55.94
N THR A 84 28.72 34.58 56.73
CA THR A 84 30.12 35.01 56.60
C THR A 84 31.03 33.80 56.42
N ALA A 85 32.10 33.97 55.64
CA ALA A 85 33.10 32.92 55.44
C ALA A 85 34.32 33.19 56.33
N PRO A 86 34.79 32.21 57.12
CA PRO A 86 35.73 32.41 58.22
C PRO A 86 37.18 32.80 57.83
N GLU A 87 37.54 32.75 56.55
CA GLU A 87 38.91 33.04 56.08
C GLU A 87 39.28 34.53 55.97
N ILE A 88 38.34 35.45 56.22
CA ILE A 88 38.64 36.87 56.48
C ILE A 88 38.19 37.16 57.92
N ALA A 89 39.17 37.27 58.81
CA ALA A 89 38.98 37.42 60.24
C ALA A 89 38.15 38.66 60.61
N ALA A 90 36.83 38.49 60.75
CA ALA A 90 36.09 39.21 61.77
C ALA A 90 36.38 38.49 63.09
N SER A 91 37.40 38.97 63.81
CA SER A 91 37.64 38.57 65.19
C SER A 91 36.42 38.97 66.03
N VAL A 92 35.39 38.13 66.06
CA VAL A 92 34.41 38.16 67.13
C VAL A 92 35.13 37.58 68.34
N SER A 93 35.78 38.46 69.08
CA SER A 93 36.08 38.22 70.47
C SER A 93 34.74 38.07 71.19
N VAL A 94 34.23 36.84 71.23
CA VAL A 94 33.27 36.47 72.27
C VAL A 94 33.94 36.91 73.57
N PRO A 95 33.31 37.73 74.43
CA PRO A 95 33.81 37.94 75.77
C PRO A 95 33.77 36.57 76.44
N VAL A 96 34.88 35.84 76.36
CA VAL A 96 35.20 34.74 77.25
C VAL A 96 35.30 35.43 78.60
N ALA A 97 34.17 35.47 79.31
CA ALA A 97 34.19 35.60 80.74
C ALA A 97 35.21 34.57 81.20
N ARG A 98 36.33 35.08 81.73
CA ARG A 98 37.28 34.29 82.51
C ARG A 98 36.50 33.73 83.69
N SER A 99 35.80 32.62 83.47
CA SER A 99 35.38 31.76 84.56
C SER A 99 36.56 30.84 84.77
N GLY A 100 37.29 31.11 85.85
CA GLY A 100 38.22 30.14 86.40
C GLY A 100 37.54 28.79 86.51
N SER A 101 38.34 27.74 86.37
CA SER A 101 38.00 26.35 86.62
C SER A 101 36.82 26.17 87.59
N ASN A 102 35.62 26.09 87.02
CA ASN A 102 34.49 25.44 87.65
C ASN A 102 34.01 24.46 86.59
N THR A 103 34.44 23.21 86.75
CA THR A 103 33.66 22.06 86.31
C THR A 103 32.27 22.22 86.91
N SER A 104 31.39 22.95 86.22
CA SER A 104 29.97 22.89 86.49
C SER A 104 29.54 21.52 85.96
N SER A 105 29.71 20.52 86.81
CA SER A 105 28.87 19.35 86.81
C SER A 105 27.45 19.89 86.68
N HIS A 106 26.90 19.88 85.47
CA HIS A 106 25.48 20.09 85.23
C HIS A 106 24.80 18.87 85.85
N THR A 107 24.65 18.91 87.17
CA THR A 107 23.82 17.98 87.89
C THR A 107 22.42 18.31 87.41
N TYR A 108 21.92 17.52 86.46
CA TYR A 108 20.59 17.70 85.91
C TYR A 108 19.61 17.82 87.07
N ASN A 109 18.89 18.95 87.15
CA ASN A 109 17.83 19.08 88.11
C ASN A 109 16.83 17.93 87.90
N PHE A 110 16.30 17.36 88.98
CA PHE A 110 15.41 16.18 88.94
C PHE A 110 14.30 16.29 87.86
N LEU A 111 13.72 17.48 87.71
CA LEU A 111 12.72 17.75 86.67
C LEU A 111 13.27 17.73 85.23
N GLN A 112 14.51 18.16 85.01
CA GLN A 112 15.18 18.10 83.70
C GLN A 112 15.56 16.65 83.34
N ALA A 113 16.00 15.86 84.32
CA ALA A 113 16.31 14.44 84.13
C ALA A 113 15.05 13.63 83.79
N ILE A 114 13.93 13.86 84.49
CA ILE A 114 12.63 13.23 84.17
C ILE A 114 12.19 13.60 82.75
N LYS A 115 12.26 14.89 82.38
CA LYS A 115 11.88 15.36 81.04
C LYS A 115 12.74 14.73 79.95
N LEU A 116 14.04 14.53 80.20
CA LEU A 116 14.96 13.86 79.28
C LEU A 116 14.58 12.39 79.07
N VAL A 117 14.26 11.67 80.16
CA VAL A 117 13.80 10.27 80.09
C VAL A 117 12.48 10.16 79.33
N GLU A 118 11.55 11.08 79.56
CA GLU A 118 10.26 11.11 78.84
C GLU A 118 10.47 11.38 77.34
N MET A 119 11.36 12.31 76.99
CA MET A 119 11.74 12.58 75.60
C MET A 119 12.39 11.34 74.96
N HIS A 120 13.29 10.66 75.66
CA HIS A 120 13.92 9.44 75.16
C HIS A 120 12.88 8.32 74.92
N ARG A 121 11.89 8.17 75.83
CA ARG A 121 10.77 7.24 75.65
C ARG A 121 9.97 7.54 74.38
N LYS A 122 9.67 8.82 74.12
CA LYS A 122 8.99 9.27 72.89
C LYS A 122 9.82 8.98 71.64
N VAL A 123 11.14 9.20 71.67
CA VAL A 123 12.04 8.87 70.55
C VAL A 123 12.04 7.37 70.26
N VAL A 124 12.09 6.52 71.29
CA VAL A 124 12.04 5.06 71.13
C VAL A 124 10.69 4.60 70.58
N GLU A 125 9.58 5.18 71.03
CA GLU A 125 8.24 4.90 70.48
C GLU A 125 8.12 5.32 69.01
N LEU A 126 8.61 6.52 68.67
CA LEU A 126 8.66 6.99 67.28
C LEU A 126 9.50 6.07 66.40
N TYR A 127 10.65 5.59 66.90
CA TYR A 127 11.50 4.66 66.18
C TYR A 127 10.82 3.31 65.92
N LYS A 128 10.07 2.78 66.90
CA LYS A 128 9.25 1.57 66.71
C LYS A 128 8.14 1.81 65.69
N GLY A 129 7.50 2.99 65.74
CA GLY A 129 6.47 3.39 64.79
C GLY A 129 7.01 3.50 63.35
N THR A 130 8.18 4.10 63.15
CA THR A 130 8.81 4.21 61.83
C THR A 130 9.27 2.85 61.29
N GLN A 131 9.79 1.96 62.14
CA GLN A 131 10.11 0.58 61.73
C GLN A 131 8.87 -0.21 61.30
N HIS A 132 7.79 -0.14 62.07
CA HIS A 132 6.54 -0.80 61.72
C HIS A 132 5.97 -0.27 60.40
N LEU A 133 5.97 1.05 60.21
CA LEU A 133 5.52 1.67 58.96
C LEU A 133 6.41 1.25 57.77
N ALA A 134 7.73 1.19 57.95
CA ALA A 134 8.65 0.72 56.91
C ALA A 134 8.36 -0.74 56.51
N GLN A 135 8.06 -1.60 57.49
CA GLN A 135 7.67 -2.99 57.23
C GLN A 135 6.36 -3.07 56.44
N GLN A 136 5.33 -2.32 56.85
CA GLN A 136 4.06 -2.26 56.12
C GLN A 136 4.22 -1.74 54.69
N ILE A 137 5.05 -0.72 54.48
CA ILE A 137 5.37 -0.19 53.15
C ILE A 137 6.03 -1.29 52.29
N ASN A 138 7.00 -2.03 52.84
CA ASN A 138 7.69 -3.09 52.12
C ASN A 138 6.74 -4.25 51.74
N GLU A 139 5.85 -4.65 52.64
CA GLU A 139 4.81 -5.64 52.36
C GLU A 139 3.86 -5.17 51.25
N HIS A 140 3.47 -3.89 51.26
CA HIS A 140 2.63 -3.30 50.23
C HIS A 140 3.33 -3.22 48.86
N ILE A 141 4.62 -2.87 48.84
CA ILE A 141 5.44 -2.88 47.62
C ILE A 141 5.50 -4.29 47.04
N GLN A 142 5.83 -5.29 47.85
CA GLN A 142 5.88 -6.69 47.39
C GLN A 142 4.52 -7.19 46.89
N HIS A 143 3.43 -6.81 47.56
CA HIS A 143 2.09 -7.15 47.10
C HIS A 143 1.77 -6.51 45.74
N ASN A 144 2.07 -5.21 45.60
CA ASN A 144 1.84 -4.47 44.36
C ASN A 144 2.68 -5.02 43.20
N GLU A 145 3.96 -5.33 43.44
CA GLU A 145 4.83 -5.98 42.44
C GLU A 145 4.25 -7.32 41.97
N ARG A 146 3.78 -8.17 42.89
CA ARG A 146 3.15 -9.45 42.54
C ARG A 146 1.87 -9.24 41.73
N TYR A 147 1.05 -8.26 42.10
CA TYR A 147 -0.18 -7.93 41.37
C TYR A 147 0.15 -7.44 39.95
N MET A 148 1.09 -6.51 39.82
CA MET A 148 1.56 -5.98 38.54
C MET A 148 2.17 -7.08 37.66
N HIS A 149 2.98 -7.98 38.23
CA HIS A 149 3.53 -9.12 37.51
C HIS A 149 2.44 -10.08 37.00
N LYS A 150 1.44 -10.38 37.82
CA LYS A 150 0.30 -11.21 37.40
C LYS A 150 -0.50 -10.54 36.28
N ALA A 151 -0.80 -9.25 36.42
CA ALA A 151 -1.51 -8.48 35.40
C ALA A 151 -0.75 -8.44 34.07
N LYS A 152 0.57 -8.19 34.10
CA LYS A 152 1.42 -8.19 32.91
C LYS A 152 1.49 -9.56 32.25
N ARG A 153 1.61 -10.64 33.04
CA ARG A 153 1.64 -12.01 32.53
C ARG A 153 0.31 -12.37 31.85
N MET A 154 -0.82 -12.05 32.49
CA MET A 154 -2.14 -12.28 31.92
C MET A 154 -2.35 -11.47 30.62
N GLN A 155 -1.84 -10.24 30.54
CA GLN A 155 -1.87 -9.46 29.30
C GLN A 155 -1.04 -10.11 28.19
N LEU A 156 0.16 -10.60 28.50
CA LEU A 156 1.01 -11.32 27.54
C LEU A 156 0.34 -12.59 27.03
N ASP A 157 -0.25 -13.38 27.93
CA ASP A 157 -0.94 -14.62 27.57
C ASP A 157 -2.13 -14.33 26.63
N ASN A 158 -2.95 -13.32 26.95
CA ASN A 158 -4.02 -12.86 26.07
C ASN A 158 -3.52 -12.38 24.70
N LEU A 159 -2.39 -11.66 24.66
CA LEU A 159 -1.80 -11.21 23.40
C LEU A 159 -1.31 -12.40 22.57
N HIS A 160 -0.63 -13.36 23.19
CA HIS A 160 -0.18 -14.58 22.52
C HIS A 160 -1.35 -15.38 21.96
N GLU A 161 -2.44 -15.53 22.72
CA GLU A 161 -3.65 -16.19 22.26
C GLU A 161 -4.24 -15.48 21.03
N ARG A 162 -4.37 -14.16 21.06
CA ARG A 162 -4.87 -13.37 19.92
C ARG A 162 -3.98 -13.50 18.69
N VAL A 163 -2.66 -13.52 18.87
CA VAL A 163 -1.71 -13.71 17.76
C VAL A 163 -1.84 -15.11 17.20
N ASN A 164 -1.95 -16.15 18.04
CA ASN A 164 -2.12 -17.53 17.61
C ASN A 164 -3.43 -17.73 16.84
N LEU A 165 -4.54 -17.15 17.30
CA LEU A 165 -5.83 -17.19 16.61
C LEU A 165 -5.73 -16.53 15.23
N LYS A 166 -5.13 -15.33 15.16
CA LYS A 166 -4.93 -14.64 13.87
C LYS A 166 -4.03 -15.43 12.93
N ARG A 167 -2.96 -16.05 13.45
CA ARG A 167 -2.07 -16.90 12.66
C ARG A 167 -2.83 -18.09 12.06
N GLY A 168 -3.65 -18.78 12.84
CA GLY A 168 -4.46 -19.89 12.34
C GLY A 168 -5.42 -19.48 11.23
N ILE A 169 -6.09 -18.33 11.37
CA ILE A 169 -6.98 -17.78 10.32
C ILE A 169 -6.19 -17.48 9.04
N VAL A 170 -5.02 -16.85 9.17
CA VAL A 170 -4.16 -16.53 8.03
C VAL A 170 -3.64 -17.79 7.36
N GLU A 171 -3.22 -18.80 8.12
CA GLU A 171 -2.76 -20.09 7.60
C GLU A 171 -3.87 -20.79 6.81
N GLU A 172 -5.10 -20.81 7.33
CA GLU A 172 -6.27 -21.37 6.65
C GLU A 172 -6.57 -20.63 5.34
N HIS A 173 -6.55 -19.29 5.36
CA HIS A 173 -6.76 -18.49 4.15
C HIS A 173 -5.65 -18.73 3.13
N CYS A 174 -4.38 -18.73 3.57
CA CYS A 174 -3.26 -19.02 2.69
C CYS A 174 -3.37 -20.42 2.07
N GLN A 175 -3.86 -21.42 2.81
CA GLN A 175 -4.10 -22.75 2.26
C GLN A 175 -5.22 -22.73 1.23
N ARG A 176 -6.37 -22.11 1.53
CA ARG A 176 -7.47 -21.96 0.57
C ARG A 176 -7.06 -21.24 -0.71
N LEU A 177 -6.24 -20.19 -0.60
CA LEU A 177 -5.70 -19.50 -1.78
C LEU A 177 -4.76 -20.41 -2.58
N ARG A 178 -3.89 -21.19 -1.93
CA ARG A 178 -3.03 -22.16 -2.64
C ARG A 178 -3.85 -23.20 -3.39
N ASP A 179 -4.86 -23.77 -2.75
CA ASP A 179 -5.72 -24.77 -3.37
C ASP A 179 -6.51 -24.17 -4.55
N ALA A 180 -6.97 -22.92 -4.42
CA ALA A 180 -7.65 -22.20 -5.49
C ALA A 180 -6.73 -21.90 -6.68
N VAL A 181 -5.46 -21.55 -6.43
CA VAL A 181 -4.47 -21.34 -7.50
C VAL A 181 -4.21 -22.63 -8.26
N VAL A 182 -3.98 -23.75 -7.55
CA VAL A 182 -3.78 -25.06 -8.18
C VAL A 182 -5.00 -25.49 -9.01
N ALA A 183 -6.21 -25.25 -8.49
CA ALA A 183 -7.44 -25.53 -9.22
C ALA A 183 -7.58 -24.66 -10.49
N SER A 184 -7.19 -23.37 -10.42
CA SER A 184 -7.19 -22.48 -11.58
C SER A 184 -6.19 -22.94 -12.65
N GLU A 185 -4.98 -23.33 -12.24
CA GLU A 185 -3.95 -23.86 -13.15
C GLU A 185 -4.41 -25.15 -13.84
N ALA A 186 -5.06 -26.06 -13.11
CA ALA A 186 -5.62 -27.27 -13.69
C ALA A 186 -6.73 -26.98 -14.72
N LEU A 187 -7.61 -26.02 -14.43
CA LEU A 187 -8.66 -25.60 -15.34
C LEU A 187 -8.08 -24.93 -16.61
N GLU A 188 -7.03 -24.12 -16.46
CA GLU A 188 -6.34 -23.50 -17.60
C GLU A 188 -5.69 -24.55 -18.52
N GLN A 189 -5.13 -25.62 -17.96
CA GLN A 189 -4.59 -26.75 -18.74
C GLN A 189 -5.69 -27.53 -19.46
N GLU A 190 -6.83 -27.79 -18.81
CA GLU A 190 -7.96 -28.43 -19.48
C GLU A 190 -8.50 -27.54 -20.62
N LEU A 191 -8.52 -26.23 -20.41
CA LEU A 191 -8.92 -25.27 -21.42
C LEU A 191 -7.93 -25.23 -22.59
N SER A 192 -6.62 -25.28 -22.34
CA SER A 192 -5.62 -25.31 -23.41
C SER A 192 -5.72 -26.58 -24.25
N THR A 193 -5.85 -27.74 -23.61
CA THR A 193 -5.99 -29.03 -24.31
C THR A 193 -7.26 -29.11 -25.14
N THR A 194 -8.40 -28.63 -24.61
CA THR A 194 -9.66 -28.59 -25.36
C THR A 194 -9.58 -27.63 -26.55
N ARG A 195 -8.91 -26.48 -26.41
CA ARG A 195 -8.64 -25.57 -27.54
C ARG A 195 -7.81 -26.24 -28.62
N GLU A 196 -6.70 -26.88 -28.26
CA GLU A 196 -5.84 -27.60 -29.20
C GLU A 196 -6.61 -28.70 -29.95
N LEU A 197 -7.44 -29.46 -29.23
CA LEU A 197 -8.31 -30.45 -29.84
C LEU A 197 -9.28 -29.83 -30.84
N LEU A 198 -9.95 -28.73 -30.47
CA LEU A 198 -10.87 -28.02 -31.36
C LEU A 198 -10.18 -27.50 -32.61
N TYR A 199 -8.96 -26.96 -32.49
CA TYR A 199 -8.18 -26.53 -33.64
C TYR A 199 -7.85 -27.71 -34.57
N SER A 200 -7.40 -28.83 -34.01
CA SER A 200 -7.09 -30.02 -34.81
C SER A 200 -8.32 -30.61 -35.51
N MET A 201 -9.48 -30.59 -34.84
CA MET A 201 -10.74 -31.05 -35.42
C MET A 201 -11.22 -30.10 -36.51
N ASN A 202 -11.07 -28.80 -36.33
CA ASN A 202 -11.45 -27.83 -37.35
C ASN A 202 -10.59 -27.96 -38.59
N GLU A 203 -9.28 -28.14 -38.43
CA GLU A 203 -8.36 -28.39 -39.55
C GLU A 203 -8.74 -29.66 -40.32
N GLN A 204 -9.10 -30.75 -39.62
CA GLN A 204 -9.60 -31.97 -40.28
C GLN A 204 -10.90 -31.73 -41.05
N VAL A 205 -11.82 -30.93 -40.49
CA VAL A 205 -13.06 -30.57 -41.19
C VAL A 205 -12.76 -29.76 -42.45
N ASP A 206 -11.86 -28.77 -42.35
CA ASP A 206 -11.46 -27.93 -43.48
C ASP A 206 -10.78 -28.76 -44.57
N GLN A 207 -9.91 -29.70 -44.18
CA GLN A 207 -9.27 -30.62 -45.11
C GLN A 207 -10.31 -31.48 -45.85
N VAL A 208 -11.24 -32.10 -45.13
CA VAL A 208 -12.29 -32.91 -45.75
C VAL A 208 -13.18 -32.06 -46.66
N GLN A 209 -13.49 -30.83 -46.29
CA GLN A 209 -14.25 -29.91 -47.15
C GLN A 209 -13.50 -29.61 -48.46
N GLN A 210 -12.19 -29.35 -48.39
CA GLN A 210 -11.36 -29.12 -49.58
C GLN A 210 -11.29 -30.35 -50.48
N GLU A 211 -11.09 -31.54 -49.90
CA GLU A 211 -11.10 -32.81 -50.64
C GLU A 211 -12.43 -33.01 -51.36
N ARG A 212 -13.57 -32.77 -50.68
CA ARG A 212 -14.90 -32.90 -51.30
C ARG A 212 -15.14 -31.88 -52.40
N ILE A 213 -14.65 -30.65 -52.25
CA ILE A 213 -14.74 -29.62 -53.30
C ILE A 213 -13.87 -30.00 -54.50
N HIS A 214 -12.70 -30.60 -54.27
CA HIS A 214 -11.87 -31.15 -55.33
C HIS A 214 -12.59 -32.29 -56.07
N ASP A 215 -13.17 -33.25 -55.34
CA ASP A 215 -13.96 -34.35 -55.92
C ASP A 215 -15.12 -33.82 -56.80
N LEU A 216 -15.75 -32.71 -56.39
CA LEU A 216 -16.81 -32.06 -57.17
C LEU A 216 -16.29 -31.42 -58.46
N ALA A 217 -15.07 -30.86 -58.45
CA ALA A 217 -14.44 -30.30 -59.64
C ALA A 217 -14.16 -31.40 -60.69
N ASP A 218 -13.78 -32.60 -60.23
CA ASP A 218 -13.60 -33.77 -61.10
C ASP A 218 -14.94 -34.30 -61.66
N LEU A 219 -16.02 -34.25 -60.85
CA LEU A 219 -17.35 -34.73 -61.26
C LEU A 219 -18.06 -33.77 -62.24
N TYR A 220 -17.76 -32.46 -62.15
CA TYR A 220 -18.34 -31.40 -62.97
C TYR A 220 -17.24 -30.54 -63.61
N PRO A 221 -16.45 -31.10 -64.54
CA PRO A 221 -15.38 -30.35 -65.17
C PRO A 221 -15.95 -29.18 -65.97
N ILE A 222 -15.48 -27.97 -65.65
CA ILE A 222 -15.78 -26.74 -66.40
C ILE A 222 -14.57 -26.43 -67.28
N ALA A 223 -14.72 -26.60 -68.59
CA ALA A 223 -13.65 -26.39 -69.56
C ALA A 223 -14.04 -25.35 -70.61
N HIS A 224 -13.05 -24.68 -71.19
CA HIS A 224 -13.27 -23.83 -72.36
C HIS A 224 -13.70 -24.67 -73.56
N ALA A 225 -14.74 -24.23 -74.26
CA ALA A 225 -15.21 -24.89 -75.47
C ALA A 225 -14.13 -24.80 -76.56
N THR A 226 -13.73 -25.95 -77.13
CA THR A 226 -12.77 -25.99 -78.24
C THR A 226 -13.38 -25.49 -79.56
N THR A 227 -14.71 -25.45 -79.65
CA THR A 227 -15.46 -25.20 -80.88
C THR A 227 -15.87 -23.74 -81.10
N MET A 228 -15.94 -22.91 -80.04
CA MET A 228 -16.36 -21.50 -80.13
C MET A 228 -15.56 -20.64 -79.14
N ASP A 229 -15.12 -19.46 -79.62
CA ASP A 229 -14.39 -18.50 -78.80
C ASP A 229 -15.24 -17.99 -77.62
N ASN A 230 -14.63 -17.96 -76.42
CA ASN A 230 -15.21 -17.45 -75.17
C ASN A 230 -16.47 -18.18 -74.66
N ALA A 231 -16.63 -19.45 -75.02
CA ALA A 231 -17.67 -20.29 -74.46
C ALA A 231 -17.12 -21.34 -73.48
N TYR A 232 -17.95 -21.72 -72.52
CA TYR A 232 -17.62 -22.71 -71.50
C TYR A 232 -18.47 -23.95 -71.68
N THR A 233 -17.98 -25.09 -71.19
CA THR A 233 -18.67 -26.36 -71.19
C THR A 233 -18.66 -26.95 -69.78
N ILE A 234 -19.73 -27.64 -69.39
CA ILE A 234 -19.81 -28.44 -68.17
C ILE A 234 -20.18 -29.87 -68.55
N ARG A 235 -19.32 -30.84 -68.24
CA ARG A 235 -19.47 -32.25 -68.71
C ARG A 235 -19.80 -32.34 -70.20
N ASP A 236 -19.02 -31.63 -71.02
CA ASP A 236 -19.16 -31.52 -72.48
C ASP A 236 -20.43 -30.83 -73.01
N LEU A 237 -21.29 -30.29 -72.13
CA LEU A 237 -22.46 -29.50 -72.51
C LEU A 237 -22.15 -28.01 -72.52
N HIS A 238 -22.61 -27.29 -73.54
CA HIS A 238 -22.33 -25.87 -73.70
C HIS A 238 -23.08 -25.00 -72.69
N LEU A 239 -22.36 -24.07 -72.05
CA LEU A 239 -22.91 -23.02 -71.18
C LEU A 239 -22.92 -21.68 -71.93
N PRO A 240 -24.06 -21.30 -72.54
CA PRO A 240 -24.19 -20.01 -73.22
C PRO A 240 -24.24 -18.85 -72.21
N ASN A 241 -23.42 -17.82 -72.43
CA ASN A 241 -23.34 -16.65 -71.54
C ASN A 241 -24.55 -15.73 -71.64
N THR A 242 -24.98 -15.37 -72.86
CA THR A 242 -26.01 -14.34 -73.09
C THR A 242 -26.88 -14.60 -74.30
N ASP A 243 -26.39 -15.34 -75.29
CA ASP A 243 -27.18 -15.74 -76.46
C ASP A 243 -27.41 -17.25 -76.46
N TYR A 244 -28.68 -17.62 -76.39
CA TYR A 244 -29.16 -19.01 -76.36
C TYR A 244 -29.59 -19.48 -77.75
N ARG A 245 -29.45 -18.62 -78.78
CA ARG A 245 -29.84 -18.91 -80.15
C ARG A 245 -28.86 -19.92 -80.76
N GLY A 246 -29.42 -21.01 -81.30
CA GLY A 246 -28.65 -22.04 -82.02
C GLY A 246 -28.26 -23.27 -81.19
N PHE A 247 -28.55 -23.30 -79.89
CA PHE A 247 -28.34 -24.47 -79.03
C PHE A 247 -29.66 -25.22 -78.77
N HIS A 248 -29.58 -26.53 -78.55
CA HIS A 248 -30.74 -27.33 -78.15
C HIS A 248 -31.17 -26.93 -76.74
N SER A 249 -32.45 -26.54 -76.59
CA SER A 249 -32.99 -26.07 -75.30
C SER A 249 -32.82 -27.10 -74.17
N GLU A 250 -32.87 -28.39 -74.48
CA GLU A 250 -32.70 -29.47 -73.49
C GLU A 250 -31.25 -29.63 -73.03
N ASP A 251 -30.28 -29.46 -73.92
CA ASP A 251 -28.85 -29.51 -73.59
C ASP A 251 -28.46 -28.36 -72.66
N VAL A 252 -28.97 -27.15 -72.96
CA VAL A 252 -28.74 -25.97 -72.13
C VAL A 252 -29.44 -26.10 -70.78
N ALA A 253 -30.67 -26.60 -70.74
CA ALA A 253 -31.37 -26.86 -69.49
C ALA A 253 -30.64 -27.89 -68.61
N THR A 254 -30.05 -28.92 -69.24
CA THR A 254 -29.26 -29.93 -68.54
C THR A 254 -27.93 -29.36 -68.03
N ALA A 255 -27.24 -28.54 -68.83
CA ALA A 255 -26.03 -27.83 -68.42
C ALA A 255 -26.29 -26.90 -67.22
N LEU A 256 -27.37 -26.11 -67.27
CA LEU A 256 -27.78 -25.25 -66.16
C LEU A 256 -28.21 -26.05 -64.92
N GLY A 257 -28.80 -27.23 -65.13
CA GLY A 257 -29.10 -28.19 -64.07
C GLY A 257 -27.86 -28.71 -63.34
N TYR A 258 -26.80 -29.04 -64.08
CA TYR A 258 -25.51 -29.43 -63.50
C TYR A 258 -24.86 -28.27 -62.72
N THR A 259 -24.91 -27.05 -63.24
CA THR A 259 -24.42 -25.86 -62.53
C THR A 259 -25.20 -25.61 -61.24
N CYS A 260 -26.53 -25.75 -61.27
CA CYS A 260 -27.38 -25.62 -60.09
C CYS A 260 -26.99 -26.64 -59.00
N HIS A 261 -26.84 -27.91 -59.39
CA HIS A 261 -26.42 -28.98 -58.47
C HIS A 261 -25.01 -28.74 -57.90
N LEU A 262 -24.06 -28.32 -58.74
CA LEU A 262 -22.70 -28.01 -58.30
C LEU A 262 -22.68 -26.92 -57.23
N VAL A 263 -23.40 -25.82 -57.45
CA VAL A 263 -23.45 -24.70 -56.49
C VAL A 263 -24.20 -25.08 -55.20
N GLU A 264 -25.25 -25.91 -55.31
CA GLU A 264 -25.95 -26.46 -54.14
C GLU A 264 -25.02 -27.33 -53.29
N MET A 265 -24.24 -28.22 -53.92
CA MET A 265 -23.26 -29.07 -53.23
C MET A 265 -22.11 -28.27 -52.62
N ILE A 266 -21.60 -27.25 -53.32
CA ILE A 266 -20.57 -26.35 -52.77
C ILE A 266 -21.11 -25.59 -51.55
N SER A 267 -22.33 -25.07 -51.63
CA SER A 267 -23.01 -24.40 -50.50
C SER A 267 -23.18 -25.33 -49.31
N PHE A 268 -23.56 -26.59 -49.56
CA PHE A 268 -23.71 -27.62 -48.53
C PHE A 268 -22.38 -27.93 -47.84
N TYR A 269 -21.31 -28.18 -48.61
CA TYR A 269 -20.00 -28.51 -48.03
C TYR A 269 -19.36 -27.33 -47.31
N LEU A 270 -19.48 -26.10 -47.84
CA LEU A 270 -19.01 -24.88 -47.17
C LEU A 270 -19.90 -24.44 -46.00
N ARG A 271 -21.08 -25.06 -45.82
CA ARG A 271 -22.09 -24.69 -44.82
C ARG A 271 -22.51 -23.22 -44.91
N VAL A 272 -22.54 -22.66 -46.13
CA VAL A 272 -22.96 -21.28 -46.39
C VAL A 272 -24.31 -21.28 -47.07
N PRO A 273 -25.37 -20.72 -46.45
CA PRO A 273 -26.69 -20.68 -47.07
C PRO A 273 -26.70 -19.75 -48.29
N LEU A 274 -27.32 -20.20 -49.38
CA LEU A 274 -27.50 -19.40 -50.59
C LEU A 274 -28.55 -18.30 -50.36
N ILE A 275 -28.21 -17.07 -50.78
CA ILE A 275 -29.14 -15.92 -50.75
C ILE A 275 -30.39 -16.21 -51.60
N TYR A 276 -30.21 -16.90 -52.72
CA TYR A 276 -31.28 -17.42 -53.55
C TYR A 276 -31.21 -18.96 -53.50
N PRO A 277 -32.11 -19.63 -52.76
CA PRO A 277 -32.15 -21.08 -52.73
C PRO A 277 -32.34 -21.63 -54.14
N MET A 278 -31.56 -22.63 -54.49
CA MET A 278 -31.65 -23.31 -55.77
C MET A 278 -32.02 -24.76 -55.53
N ILE A 279 -32.89 -25.31 -56.38
CA ILE A 279 -33.30 -26.70 -56.29
C ILE A 279 -32.84 -27.41 -57.57
N ALA A 280 -31.87 -28.31 -57.42
CA ALA A 280 -31.37 -29.11 -58.52
C ALA A 280 -32.37 -30.23 -58.88
N MET A 281 -33.02 -30.10 -60.04
CA MET A 281 -33.92 -31.11 -60.61
C MET A 281 -33.48 -31.48 -62.03
N ALA A 282 -32.17 -31.70 -62.22
CA ALA A 282 -31.53 -31.92 -63.51
C ALA A 282 -31.99 -30.86 -64.55
N SER A 283 -32.52 -31.26 -65.70
CA SER A 283 -33.02 -30.37 -66.76
C SER A 283 -34.23 -29.51 -66.36
N ARG A 284 -34.76 -29.65 -65.15
CA ARG A 284 -35.91 -28.90 -64.62
C ARG A 284 -35.57 -28.05 -63.39
N ALA A 285 -34.29 -27.73 -63.21
CA ALA A 285 -33.83 -26.90 -62.08
C ALA A 285 -34.50 -25.51 -62.04
N TYR A 286 -34.64 -24.95 -60.84
CA TYR A 286 -35.20 -23.62 -60.63
C TYR A 286 -34.59 -22.93 -59.42
N ILE A 287 -34.63 -21.59 -59.44
CA ILE A 287 -34.16 -20.70 -58.38
C ILE A 287 -35.38 -20.10 -57.68
N ILE A 288 -35.31 -19.99 -56.37
CA ILE A 288 -36.34 -19.36 -55.55
C ILE A 288 -35.87 -17.97 -55.15
N ASN A 289 -36.69 -16.95 -55.42
CA ASN A 289 -36.50 -15.60 -54.92
C ASN A 289 -37.34 -15.41 -53.65
N PRO A 290 -36.74 -15.43 -52.45
CA PRO A 290 -37.46 -15.21 -51.21
C PRO A 290 -37.98 -13.77 -51.06
N LEU A 291 -37.53 -12.84 -51.92
CA LEU A 291 -37.92 -11.43 -51.91
C LEU A 291 -39.05 -11.11 -52.89
N ALA A 292 -39.60 -12.11 -53.59
CA ALA A 292 -40.71 -11.90 -54.51
C ALA A 292 -42.01 -11.57 -53.75
N PRO A 293 -42.84 -10.64 -54.25
CA PRO A 293 -44.09 -10.24 -53.60
C PRO A 293 -45.19 -11.31 -53.67
N ASP A 294 -45.05 -12.31 -54.53
CA ASP A 294 -46.05 -13.36 -54.78
C ASP A 294 -45.36 -14.73 -54.95
N VAL A 295 -45.99 -15.80 -54.43
CA VAL A 295 -45.39 -17.15 -54.36
C VAL A 295 -45.21 -17.77 -55.75
N ASP A 296 -46.16 -17.51 -56.66
CA ASP A 296 -46.12 -18.03 -58.04
C ASP A 296 -45.12 -17.27 -58.94
N GLN A 297 -44.62 -16.13 -58.46
CA GLN A 297 -43.59 -15.31 -59.11
C GLN A 297 -42.22 -15.47 -58.42
N ALA A 298 -42.17 -16.18 -57.30
CA ALA A 298 -40.93 -16.47 -56.58
C ALA A 298 -40.08 -17.55 -57.26
N ILE A 299 -40.69 -18.36 -58.14
CA ILE A 299 -40.01 -19.48 -58.80
C ILE A 299 -39.51 -19.07 -60.19
N TYR A 300 -38.20 -19.21 -60.39
CA TYR A 300 -37.51 -18.88 -61.61
C TYR A 300 -36.93 -20.15 -62.26
N PRO A 301 -37.61 -20.74 -63.27
CA PRO A 301 -37.12 -21.93 -63.95
C PRO A 301 -35.85 -21.63 -64.78
N LEU A 302 -34.89 -22.55 -64.71
CA LEU A 302 -33.62 -22.49 -65.48
C LEU A 302 -33.71 -23.23 -66.82
N TYR A 303 -34.91 -23.55 -67.30
CA TYR A 303 -35.14 -24.23 -68.56
C TYR A 303 -36.10 -23.44 -69.46
N GLY A 304 -35.82 -23.43 -70.76
CA GLY A 304 -36.58 -22.67 -71.74
C GLY A 304 -37.61 -23.53 -72.47
N LYS A 305 -38.80 -23.73 -71.90
CA LYS A 305 -39.96 -24.26 -72.64
C LYS A 305 -41.17 -23.34 -72.49
N GLY A 306 -41.61 -22.71 -73.59
CA GLY A 306 -42.86 -21.93 -73.63
C GLY A 306 -42.83 -20.60 -72.84
N GLN A 307 -43.87 -20.35 -72.02
CA GLN A 307 -44.04 -19.13 -71.22
C GLN A 307 -42.89 -18.90 -70.20
N ASP A 308 -42.14 -19.96 -69.90
CA ASP A 308 -40.98 -19.96 -69.01
C ASP A 308 -39.72 -19.35 -69.64
N ALA A 309 -39.67 -19.14 -70.96
CA ALA A 309 -38.53 -18.49 -71.62
C ALA A 309 -38.34 -17.02 -71.19
N ALA A 310 -39.44 -16.31 -70.90
CA ALA A 310 -39.39 -14.94 -70.37
C ALA A 310 -38.93 -14.90 -68.90
N ARG A 311 -39.33 -15.92 -68.13
CA ARG A 311 -38.90 -16.08 -66.73
C ARG A 311 -37.44 -16.53 -66.64
N LEU A 312 -36.96 -17.34 -67.60
CA LEU A 312 -35.57 -17.72 -67.78
C LEU A 312 -34.68 -16.48 -67.99
N MET A 313 -35.05 -15.56 -68.88
CA MET A 313 -34.31 -14.29 -69.08
C MET A 313 -34.20 -13.47 -67.78
N THR A 314 -35.25 -13.48 -66.97
CA THR A 314 -35.26 -12.80 -65.66
C THR A 314 -34.35 -13.51 -64.65
N SER A 315 -34.40 -14.85 -64.61
CA SER A 315 -33.53 -15.69 -63.78
C SER A 315 -32.04 -15.51 -64.11
N GLN A 316 -31.72 -15.39 -65.40
CA GLN A 316 -30.36 -15.12 -65.89
C GLN A 316 -29.88 -13.74 -65.48
N HIS A 317 -30.75 -12.73 -65.46
CA HIS A 317 -30.39 -11.40 -64.97
C HIS A 317 -30.15 -11.36 -63.47
N LEU A 318 -30.92 -12.12 -62.67
CA LEU A 318 -30.60 -12.33 -61.25
C LEU A 318 -29.25 -13.06 -61.10
N ASN A 319 -29.00 -14.08 -61.93
CA ASN A 319 -27.75 -14.84 -61.93
C ASN A 319 -26.55 -14.07 -62.52
N ALA A 320 -26.75 -13.03 -63.34
CA ALA A 320 -25.71 -12.21 -63.98
C ALA A 320 -25.43 -10.90 -63.23
N LYS A 321 -26.39 -10.36 -62.48
CA LYS A 321 -26.21 -9.13 -61.70
C LYS A 321 -25.48 -9.34 -60.37
N ARG A 322 -25.44 -10.55 -59.81
CA ARG A 322 -24.80 -10.84 -58.51
C ARG A 322 -23.96 -12.14 -58.41
N PRO A 323 -23.51 -12.79 -59.50
CA PRO A 323 -22.57 -13.90 -59.36
C PRO A 323 -21.21 -13.37 -58.98
N ARG A 324 -20.87 -12.11 -59.34
CA ARG A 324 -19.70 -11.42 -58.81
C ARG A 324 -19.76 -11.38 -57.29
N ASP A 325 -20.87 -11.00 -56.67
CA ASP A 325 -20.90 -10.93 -55.21
C ASP A 325 -20.92 -12.32 -54.55
N THR A 326 -21.54 -13.33 -55.16
CA THR A 326 -21.63 -14.67 -54.57
C THR A 326 -20.35 -15.49 -54.81
N LEU A 327 -19.75 -15.42 -56.01
CA LEU A 327 -18.43 -15.99 -56.30
C LEU A 327 -17.31 -15.19 -55.65
N LEU A 328 -17.40 -13.86 -55.55
CA LEU A 328 -16.42 -13.05 -54.79
C LEU A 328 -16.58 -13.30 -53.30
N ASN A 329 -17.79 -13.51 -52.77
CA ASN A 329 -18.00 -13.94 -51.39
C ASN A 329 -17.52 -15.37 -51.16
N LEU A 330 -17.74 -16.30 -52.09
CA LEU A 330 -17.22 -17.67 -52.04
C LEU A 330 -15.71 -17.72 -52.23
N LEU A 331 -15.12 -16.89 -53.11
CA LEU A 331 -13.68 -16.74 -53.31
C LEU A 331 -13.03 -16.02 -52.13
N THR A 332 -13.67 -15.02 -51.52
CA THR A 332 -13.18 -14.38 -50.30
C THR A 332 -13.38 -15.28 -49.08
N LEU A 333 -14.40 -16.14 -49.04
CA LEU A 333 -14.53 -17.22 -48.06
C LEU A 333 -13.44 -18.25 -48.26
N LEU A 334 -13.20 -18.74 -49.49
CA LEU A 334 -12.11 -19.65 -49.85
C LEU A 334 -10.74 -19.04 -49.50
N TRP A 335 -10.52 -17.75 -49.77
CA TRP A 335 -9.31 -17.02 -49.39
C TRP A 335 -9.20 -16.77 -47.87
N LYS A 336 -10.32 -16.60 -47.15
CA LYS A 336 -10.34 -16.49 -45.68
C LYS A 336 -10.09 -17.84 -45.02
N THR A 337 -10.60 -18.93 -45.59
CA THR A 337 -10.40 -20.30 -45.08
C THR A 337 -9.05 -20.86 -45.48
N SER A 338 -8.41 -20.38 -46.55
CA SER A 338 -7.08 -20.80 -46.99
C SER A 338 -5.92 -20.18 -46.18
N GLY A 339 -6.19 -19.48 -45.09
CA GLY A 339 -5.20 -19.19 -44.05
C GLY A 339 -3.90 -18.53 -44.52
N HIS A 340 -3.92 -17.67 -45.55
CA HIS A 340 -2.79 -16.80 -45.82
C HIS A 340 -2.84 -15.59 -44.88
N TYR A 341 -2.30 -15.81 -43.68
CA TYR A 341 -1.53 -14.80 -42.95
C TYR A 341 -0.06 -14.87 -43.36
#